data_AF-A0AAE1FVJ4-F1
#
_entry.id   AF-A0AAE1FVJ4-F1
#
_cell.length_a   1.000
_cell.length_b   1.000
_cell.length_c   1.000
_cell.angle_alpha   90.00
_cell.angle_beta   90.00
_cell.angle_gamma   90.00
#
_symmetry.space_group_name_H-M   'P 1'
#
loop_
_entity.id
_entity.type
_entity.pdbx_description
1 polymer ?
#
loop_
_entity_poly.entity_id
_entity_poly.type
_entity_poly.pdbx_seq_one_letter_code
_entity_poly.pdbx_strand_id
1 'polypeptide(L)'
;MERLLSALKYKEHKWLICGDLKVVGLVLGLQGGYTKYPCFMCLWDSRTDDQHYVQLEWPSRQGLKPGSYNVLSHPLVEPHKILLPPLHIKLGLMKNFAKALDKEGEGFTFLHQKCPRISREKLKAGIFDGPQKKELMKDARFDAALNPIELSAWLCFKSVIGNFLGNHRSPKYEKTVDELMERFHQLGARTSVKMHFLRSHLDYFPNNCGDFSEEQGERFHKDIRVMEERKKVILGEDGWKSLVRDTSVLMSVV
;
A
#
# COMPACT_ATOMS: atom_id res chain seq x y z
N MET A 1 16.51 3.97 -12.31
CA MET A 1 15.43 4.98 -12.17
C MET A 1 15.77 6.27 -12.91
N GLU A 2 16.94 6.89 -12.64
CA GLU A 2 17.36 8.12 -13.35
C GLU A 2 17.31 8.01 -14.88
N ARG A 3 17.86 6.93 -15.47
CA ARG A 3 17.78 6.68 -16.92
C ARG A 3 16.34 6.64 -17.46
N LEU A 4 15.42 6.04 -16.69
CA LEU A 4 13.99 5.99 -17.05
C LEU A 4 13.39 7.40 -17.06
N LEU A 5 13.62 8.17 -16.00
CA LEU A 5 13.11 9.55 -15.90
C LEU A 5 13.68 10.44 -17.00
N SER A 6 14.93 10.25 -17.40
CA SER A 6 15.54 10.94 -18.54
C SER A 6 14.90 10.54 -19.86
N ALA A 7 14.66 9.25 -20.10
CA ALA A 7 13.98 8.78 -21.32
C ALA A 7 12.54 9.31 -21.43
N LEU A 8 11.87 9.44 -20.28
CA LEU A 8 10.54 10.03 -20.15
C LEU A 8 10.56 11.57 -20.19
N LYS A 9 11.73 12.21 -20.29
CA LYS A 9 11.88 13.67 -20.23
C LYS A 9 11.19 14.29 -19.01
N TYR A 10 11.27 13.62 -17.86
CA TYR A 10 10.55 14.03 -16.66
C TYR A 10 10.85 15.47 -16.23
N LYS A 11 12.09 15.95 -16.42
CA LYS A 11 12.49 17.33 -16.10
C LYS A 11 11.68 18.37 -16.89
N GLU A 12 11.23 18.04 -18.10
CA GLU A 12 10.42 18.92 -18.96
C GLU A 12 8.94 18.88 -18.54
N HIS A 13 8.40 17.67 -18.33
CA HIS A 13 6.96 17.50 -18.10
C HIS A 13 6.52 17.62 -16.64
N LYS A 14 7.37 17.23 -15.69
CA LYS A 14 7.12 17.28 -14.24
C LYS A 14 5.79 16.65 -13.83
N TRP A 15 5.47 15.50 -14.40
CA TRP A 15 4.26 14.71 -14.11
C TRP A 15 4.15 14.32 -12.63
N LEU A 16 2.95 13.92 -12.22
CA LEU A 16 2.78 13.32 -10.91
C LEU A 16 3.21 11.85 -10.96
N ILE A 17 3.81 11.36 -9.88
CA ILE A 17 4.26 9.98 -9.78
C ILE A 17 3.43 9.29 -8.71
N CYS A 18 2.67 8.29 -9.14
CA CYS A 18 1.99 7.34 -8.26
C CYS A 18 2.68 5.98 -8.39
N GLY A 19 2.96 5.34 -7.26
CA GLY A 19 3.72 4.09 -7.23
C GLY A 19 3.69 3.46 -5.85
N ASP A 20 3.92 2.14 -5.76
CA ASP A 20 4.20 1.49 -4.47
C ASP A 20 5.26 2.26 -3.67
N LEU A 21 5.15 2.26 -2.34
CA LEU A 21 6.08 2.98 -1.46
C LEU A 21 7.55 2.61 -1.68
N LYS A 22 7.85 1.42 -2.22
CA LYS A 22 9.20 1.07 -2.66
C LYS A 22 9.68 1.92 -3.84
N VAL A 23 8.83 2.14 -4.83
CA VAL A 23 9.13 3.01 -5.98
C VAL A 23 9.29 4.46 -5.52
N VAL A 24 8.38 4.92 -4.65
CA VAL A 24 8.49 6.24 -4.01
C VAL A 24 9.83 6.39 -3.28
N GLY A 25 10.22 5.39 -2.48
CA GLY A 25 11.51 5.38 -1.81
C GLY A 25 12.68 5.47 -2.79
N LEU A 26 12.64 4.73 -3.89
CA LEU A 26 13.69 4.76 -4.92
C LEU A 26 13.82 6.13 -5.60
N VAL A 27 12.71 6.76 -6.00
CA VAL A 27 12.76 8.09 -6.66
C VAL A 27 13.12 9.21 -5.69
N LEU A 28 12.81 9.05 -4.39
CA LEU A 28 13.17 10.00 -3.34
C LEU A 28 14.54 9.74 -2.71
N GLY A 29 15.26 8.69 -3.14
CA GLY A 29 16.57 8.35 -2.60
C GLY A 29 16.53 7.80 -1.16
N LEU A 30 15.39 7.28 -0.71
CA LEU A 30 15.26 6.63 0.60
C LEU A 30 15.81 5.20 0.58
N GLN A 31 16.37 4.79 1.71
CA GLN A 31 16.78 3.42 1.96
C GLN A 31 15.55 2.49 1.98
N GLY A 32 15.60 1.42 1.18
CA GLY A 32 14.58 0.38 1.19
C GLY A 32 14.73 -0.60 2.36
N GLY A 33 13.74 -1.49 2.51
CA GLY A 33 13.72 -2.50 3.57
C GLY A 33 13.09 -2.01 4.88
N TYR A 34 13.43 -2.63 5.99
CA TYR A 34 12.94 -2.26 7.32
C TYR A 34 13.85 -1.18 7.94
N THR A 35 13.54 0.08 7.65
CA THR A 35 14.34 1.24 8.05
C THR A 35 13.69 2.00 9.19
N LYS A 36 14.51 2.72 9.97
CA LYS A 36 14.04 3.47 11.15
C LYS A 36 13.10 4.62 10.74
N TYR A 37 13.44 5.36 9.69
CA TYR A 37 12.67 6.52 9.22
C TYR A 37 12.16 6.33 7.78
N PRO A 38 11.11 5.52 7.56
CA PRO A 38 10.63 5.20 6.22
C PRO A 38 9.73 6.27 5.60
N CYS A 39 9.17 7.19 6.39
CA CYS A 39 8.36 8.30 5.88
C CYS A 39 9.25 9.36 5.24
N PHE A 40 8.86 9.89 4.06
CA PHE A 40 9.58 10.96 3.37
C PHE A 40 9.14 12.38 3.80
N MET A 41 8.09 12.49 4.62
CA MET A 41 7.53 13.77 5.07
C MET A 41 7.94 14.13 6.51
N CYS A 42 8.04 13.13 7.40
CA CYS A 42 8.42 13.32 8.80
C CYS A 42 9.41 12.25 9.28
N LEU A 43 9.89 12.41 10.51
CA LEU A 43 10.81 11.51 11.21
C LEU A 43 10.06 10.45 12.04
N TRP A 44 8.99 9.87 11.47
CA TRP A 44 8.29 8.74 12.06
C TRP A 44 9.25 7.57 12.31
N ASP A 45 9.41 7.18 13.57
CA ASP A 45 10.31 6.09 13.97
C ASP A 45 9.57 4.75 13.92
N SER A 46 9.87 3.91 12.93
CA SER A 46 9.22 2.62 12.73
C SER A 46 9.52 1.58 13.82
N ARG A 47 10.42 1.89 14.77
CA ARG A 47 10.89 0.97 15.80
C ARG A 47 10.23 1.20 17.17
N THR A 48 9.44 2.26 17.34
CA THR A 48 8.75 2.61 18.59
C THR A 48 7.28 2.16 18.56
N ASP A 49 7.05 0.84 18.51
CA ASP A 49 5.71 0.24 18.34
C ASP A 49 4.70 0.73 19.39
N ASP A 50 5.15 0.93 20.63
CA ASP A 50 4.37 1.39 21.78
C ASP A 50 3.84 2.82 21.60
N GLN A 51 4.57 3.66 20.87
CA GLN A 51 4.21 5.07 20.67
C GLN A 51 3.30 5.28 19.46
N HIS A 52 3.21 4.33 18.51
CA HIS A 52 2.57 4.58 17.21
C HIS A 52 1.07 4.88 17.26
N TYR A 53 0.37 4.47 18.32
CA TYR A 53 -1.04 4.81 18.50
C TYR A 53 -1.24 6.08 19.33
N VAL A 54 -0.27 6.44 20.17
CA VAL A 54 -0.35 7.58 21.10
C VAL A 54 0.21 8.86 20.45
N GLN A 55 1.33 8.75 19.75
CA GLN A 55 2.02 9.88 19.15
C GLN A 55 1.51 10.17 17.73
N LEU A 56 0.80 11.29 17.61
CA LEU A 56 0.29 11.81 16.34
C LEU A 56 1.33 12.64 15.58
N GLU A 57 2.06 13.48 16.31
CA GLU A 57 2.99 14.45 15.74
C GLU A 57 4.42 13.90 15.73
N TRP A 58 5.04 13.97 14.57
CA TRP A 58 6.42 13.55 14.35
C TRP A 58 7.19 14.71 13.73
N PRO A 59 8.46 14.93 14.09
CA PRO A 59 9.22 16.04 13.55
C PRO A 59 9.24 16.02 12.02
N SER A 60 8.83 17.13 11.39
CA SER A 60 8.86 17.26 9.93
C SER A 60 10.29 17.16 9.40
N ARG A 61 10.47 16.54 8.24
CA ARG A 61 11.75 16.54 7.56
C ARG A 61 12.03 17.93 6.99
N GLN A 62 13.21 18.46 7.31
CA GLN A 62 13.71 19.72 6.73
C GLN A 62 14.28 19.53 5.32
N GLY A 63 14.30 18.29 4.81
CA GLY A 63 14.80 17.93 3.49
C GLY A 63 15.26 16.47 3.42
N LEU A 64 15.53 16.00 2.21
CA LEU A 64 16.08 14.66 1.94
C LEU A 64 17.59 14.75 1.72
N LYS A 65 18.33 15.02 2.81
CA LYS A 65 19.80 15.13 2.78
C LYS A 65 20.46 13.74 2.84
N PRO A 66 21.28 13.34 1.87
CA PRO A 66 21.99 12.05 1.90
C PRO A 66 22.80 11.85 3.18
N GLY A 67 22.80 10.62 3.69
CA GLY A 67 23.46 10.24 4.93
C GLY A 67 22.66 10.54 6.21
N SER A 68 21.52 11.22 6.11
CA SER A 68 20.64 11.51 7.25
C SER A 68 19.35 10.72 7.20
N TYR A 69 18.85 10.25 8.36
CA TYR A 69 17.50 9.69 8.52
C TYR A 69 17.05 8.75 7.38
N ASN A 70 17.90 7.77 7.05
CA ASN A 70 17.68 6.76 6.00
C ASN A 70 17.61 7.30 4.55
N VAL A 71 18.17 8.47 4.26
CA VAL A 71 18.34 8.98 2.90
C VAL A 71 19.70 8.52 2.35
N LEU A 72 19.69 7.79 1.23
CA LEU A 72 20.89 7.27 0.56
C LEU A 72 21.43 8.21 -0.52
N SER A 73 20.53 8.86 -1.25
CA SER A 73 20.89 9.73 -2.37
C SER A 73 19.96 10.93 -2.46
N HIS A 74 20.34 11.92 -3.25
CA HIS A 74 19.45 13.03 -3.55
C HIS A 74 18.19 12.52 -4.25
N PRO A 75 17.02 13.13 -3.99
CA PRO A 75 15.80 12.76 -4.68
C PRO A 75 15.90 13.08 -6.18
N LEU A 76 15.46 12.15 -7.01
CA LEU A 76 15.33 12.34 -8.46
C LEU A 76 14.09 13.15 -8.82
N VAL A 77 13.13 13.23 -7.89
CA VAL A 77 11.82 13.84 -8.05
C VAL A 77 11.50 14.66 -6.81
N GLU A 78 10.89 15.82 -7.00
CA GLU A 78 10.45 16.68 -5.90
C GLU A 78 9.36 15.98 -5.07
N PRO A 79 9.43 15.95 -3.72
CA PRO A 79 8.48 15.21 -2.90
C PRO A 79 7.02 15.53 -3.21
N HIS A 80 6.66 16.81 -3.44
CA HIS A 80 5.30 17.23 -3.75
C HIS A 80 4.76 16.73 -5.11
N LYS A 81 5.60 16.10 -5.93
CA LYS A 81 5.19 15.42 -7.17
C LYS A 81 4.82 13.95 -6.95
N ILE A 82 4.98 13.44 -5.73
CA ILE A 82 4.56 12.09 -5.37
C ILE A 82 3.07 12.10 -5.01
N LEU A 83 2.33 11.11 -5.49
CA LEU A 83 0.99 10.79 -5.04
C LEU A 83 1.06 9.57 -4.13
N LEU A 84 0.38 9.62 -2.98
CA LEU A 84 0.28 8.45 -2.12
C LEU A 84 -0.63 7.41 -2.77
N PRO A 85 -0.16 6.16 -2.96
CA PRO A 85 -0.84 5.14 -3.75
C PRO A 85 -2.10 4.58 -3.05
N PRO A 86 -3.33 5.00 -3.40
CA PRO A 86 -4.51 4.65 -2.61
C PRO A 86 -4.75 3.14 -2.58
N LEU A 87 -4.46 2.45 -3.68
CA LEU A 87 -4.51 0.99 -3.75
C LEU A 87 -3.56 0.33 -2.75
N HIS A 88 -2.30 0.76 -2.71
CA HIS A 88 -1.31 0.17 -1.81
C HIS A 88 -1.63 0.47 -0.34
N ILE A 89 -2.21 1.63 -0.02
CA ILE A 89 -2.74 1.94 1.32
C ILE A 89 -3.86 0.96 1.70
N LYS A 90 -4.88 0.78 0.83
CA LYS A 90 -5.97 -0.19 1.06
C LYS A 90 -5.44 -1.61 1.29
N LEU A 91 -4.44 -2.04 0.52
CA LEU A 91 -3.80 -3.35 0.69
C LEU A 91 -3.01 -3.45 1.99
N GLY A 92 -2.37 -2.36 2.41
CA GLY A 92 -1.71 -2.27 3.72
C GLY A 92 -2.68 -2.48 4.88
N LEU A 93 -3.78 -1.73 4.87
CA LEU A 93 -4.82 -1.84 5.90
C LEU A 93 -5.41 -3.26 5.98
N MET A 94 -5.73 -3.87 4.83
CA MET A 94 -6.23 -5.26 4.79
C MET A 94 -5.21 -6.24 5.39
N LYS A 95 -3.93 -6.06 5.08
CA LYS A 95 -2.85 -6.87 5.63
C LYS A 95 -2.74 -6.70 7.15
N ASN A 96 -2.85 -5.48 7.66
CA ASN A 96 -2.84 -5.17 9.09
C ASN A 96 -4.04 -5.84 9.80
N PHE A 97 -5.24 -5.73 9.24
CA PHE A 97 -6.45 -6.38 9.75
C PHE A 97 -6.30 -7.91 9.81
N ALA A 98 -5.96 -8.54 8.69
CA ALA A 98 -5.82 -10.00 8.62
C ALA A 98 -4.74 -10.55 9.56
N LYS A 99 -3.66 -9.78 9.78
CA LYS A 99 -2.62 -10.11 10.76
C LYS A 99 -3.12 -10.04 12.20
N ALA A 100 -4.09 -9.18 12.49
CA ALA A 100 -4.62 -8.98 13.84
C ALA A 100 -5.84 -9.85 14.18
N LEU A 101 -6.51 -10.45 13.19
CA LEU A 101 -7.57 -11.45 13.43
C LEU A 101 -7.15 -12.55 14.40
N ASP A 102 -8.08 -13.06 15.20
CA ASP A 102 -7.88 -14.27 15.99
C ASP A 102 -7.64 -15.46 15.06
N LYS A 103 -6.47 -16.11 15.18
CA LYS A 103 -6.08 -17.18 14.25
C LYS A 103 -6.84 -18.47 14.45
N GLU A 104 -7.49 -18.65 15.60
CA GLU A 104 -8.34 -19.79 15.91
C GLU A 104 -9.83 -19.40 15.88
N GLY A 105 -10.16 -18.13 15.65
CA GLY A 105 -11.52 -17.62 15.59
C GLY A 105 -12.27 -17.98 14.29
N GLU A 106 -13.59 -17.83 14.33
CA GLU A 106 -14.48 -18.10 13.20
C GLU A 106 -14.18 -17.20 11.99
N GLY A 107 -13.87 -15.93 12.22
CA GLY A 107 -13.53 -14.98 11.17
C GLY A 107 -12.31 -15.42 10.35
N PHE A 108 -11.23 -15.82 11.01
CA PHE A 108 -10.03 -16.32 10.30
C PHE A 108 -10.28 -17.67 9.63
N THR A 109 -11.09 -18.54 10.25
CA THR A 109 -11.51 -19.82 9.65
C THR A 109 -12.31 -19.60 8.37
N PHE A 110 -13.28 -18.70 8.39
CA PHE A 110 -14.06 -18.30 7.21
C PHE A 110 -13.15 -17.74 6.12
N LEU A 111 -12.21 -16.86 6.49
CA LEU A 111 -11.25 -16.26 5.56
C LEU A 111 -10.43 -17.32 4.82
N HIS A 112 -9.97 -18.35 5.53
CA HIS A 112 -9.26 -19.49 4.94
C HIS A 112 -10.13 -20.32 4.01
N GLN A 113 -11.37 -20.62 4.40
CA GLN A 113 -12.34 -21.33 3.55
C GLN A 113 -12.66 -20.57 2.27
N LYS A 114 -12.76 -19.24 2.36
CA LYS A 114 -13.02 -18.35 1.22
C LYS A 114 -11.83 -18.27 0.25
N CYS A 115 -10.62 -18.47 0.75
CA CYS A 115 -9.37 -18.41 -0.01
C CYS A 115 -8.64 -19.76 -0.05
N PRO A 116 -9.23 -20.85 -0.59
CA PRO A 116 -8.71 -22.21 -0.43
C PRO A 116 -7.35 -22.43 -1.14
N ARG A 117 -6.98 -21.53 -2.07
CA ARG A 117 -5.68 -21.56 -2.77
C ARG A 117 -4.56 -20.88 -1.97
N ILE A 118 -4.87 -20.24 -0.84
CA ILE A 118 -3.90 -19.54 0.00
C ILE A 118 -3.71 -20.34 1.29
N SER A 119 -2.48 -20.79 1.52
CA SER A 119 -2.07 -21.45 2.75
C SER A 119 -2.34 -20.59 4.00
N ARG A 120 -2.67 -21.23 5.12
CA ARG A 120 -2.90 -20.58 6.41
C ARG A 120 -1.77 -19.63 6.81
N GLU A 121 -0.51 -19.97 6.52
CA GLU A 121 0.69 -19.17 6.83
C GLU A 121 0.72 -17.85 6.05
N LYS A 122 0.33 -17.89 4.77
CA LYS A 122 0.21 -16.69 3.92
C LYS A 122 -0.93 -15.79 4.41
N LEU A 123 -2.05 -16.36 4.84
CA LEU A 123 -3.14 -15.61 5.45
C LEU A 123 -2.74 -14.98 6.80
N LYS A 124 -2.01 -15.73 7.65
CA LYS A 124 -1.41 -15.21 8.89
C LYS A 124 -0.46 -14.04 8.60
N ALA A 125 0.26 -14.09 7.48
CA ALA A 125 1.12 -13.00 7.02
C ALA A 125 0.35 -11.83 6.35
N GLY A 126 -0.97 -11.95 6.19
CA GLY A 126 -1.85 -10.99 5.54
C GLY A 126 -1.61 -10.85 4.03
N ILE A 127 -1.26 -11.94 3.37
CA ILE A 127 -0.98 -11.98 1.92
C ILE A 127 -2.27 -12.40 1.19
N PHE A 128 -2.85 -11.47 0.43
CA PHE A 128 -4.04 -11.65 -0.41
C PHE A 128 -3.79 -11.09 -1.81
N ASP A 129 -4.56 -11.56 -2.79
CA ASP A 129 -4.68 -10.87 -4.07
C ASP A 129 -5.86 -9.87 -4.08
N GLY A 130 -5.81 -8.92 -5.01
CA GLY A 130 -6.83 -7.88 -5.16
C GLY A 130 -8.27 -8.40 -5.35
N PRO A 131 -8.51 -9.39 -6.23
CA PRO A 131 -9.83 -9.99 -6.42
C PRO A 131 -10.45 -10.57 -5.15
N GLN A 132 -9.69 -11.34 -4.36
CA GLN A 132 -10.19 -11.93 -3.12
C GLN A 132 -10.62 -10.87 -2.11
N LYS A 133 -9.86 -9.78 -1.98
CA LYS A 133 -10.24 -8.65 -1.13
C LYS A 133 -11.59 -8.06 -1.56
N LYS A 134 -11.78 -7.83 -2.86
CA LYS A 134 -13.03 -7.26 -3.39
C LYS A 134 -14.24 -8.18 -3.14
N GLU A 135 -14.04 -9.49 -3.21
CA GLU A 135 -15.09 -10.46 -2.91
C GLU A 135 -15.43 -10.49 -1.41
N LEU A 136 -14.41 -10.55 -0.55
CA LEU A 136 -14.57 -10.57 0.90
C LEU A 136 -15.33 -9.33 1.41
N MET A 137 -15.02 -8.15 0.86
CA MET A 137 -15.67 -6.88 1.21
C MET A 137 -17.18 -6.85 0.95
N LYS A 138 -17.71 -7.75 0.10
CA LYS A 138 -19.12 -7.85 -0.26
C LYS A 138 -19.85 -9.00 0.43
N ASP A 139 -19.12 -9.89 1.11
CA ASP A 139 -19.68 -11.12 1.66
C ASP A 139 -20.19 -10.89 3.09
N ALA A 140 -21.49 -10.68 3.25
CA ALA A 140 -22.12 -10.47 4.56
C ALA A 140 -21.93 -11.67 5.52
N ARG A 141 -21.63 -12.87 5.00
CA ARG A 141 -21.32 -14.03 5.85
C ARG A 141 -19.96 -13.89 6.52
N PHE A 142 -19.03 -13.15 5.91
CA PHE A 142 -17.77 -12.82 6.57
C PHE A 142 -18.02 -11.89 7.75
N ASP A 143 -18.83 -10.84 7.57
CA ASP A 143 -19.22 -9.94 8.66
C ASP A 143 -19.83 -10.73 9.85
N ALA A 144 -20.71 -11.69 9.57
CA ALA A 144 -21.35 -12.52 10.59
C ALA A 144 -20.39 -13.49 11.32
N ALA A 145 -19.26 -13.85 10.71
CA ALA A 145 -18.27 -14.75 11.29
C ALA A 145 -17.24 -14.02 12.18
N LEU A 146 -17.18 -12.69 12.13
CA LEU A 146 -16.24 -11.90 12.91
C LEU A 146 -16.74 -11.73 14.34
N ASN A 147 -15.82 -11.85 15.31
CA ASN A 147 -16.15 -11.47 16.68
C ASN A 147 -16.41 -9.94 16.79
N PRO A 148 -17.01 -9.43 17.88
CA PRO A 148 -17.38 -8.02 17.98
C PRO A 148 -16.22 -7.02 17.76
N ILE A 149 -15.01 -7.33 18.20
CA ILE A 149 -13.83 -6.46 18.03
C ILE A 149 -13.39 -6.46 16.56
N GLU A 150 -13.30 -7.65 15.97
CA GLU A 150 -12.97 -7.83 14.55
C GLU A 150 -13.99 -7.17 13.63
N LEU A 151 -15.29 -7.37 13.90
CA LEU A 151 -16.38 -6.77 13.13
C LEU A 151 -16.32 -5.25 13.20
N SER A 152 -16.11 -4.68 14.38
CA SER A 152 -15.98 -3.23 14.54
C SER A 152 -14.83 -2.66 13.70
N ALA A 153 -13.64 -3.26 13.77
CA ALA A 153 -12.50 -2.87 12.95
C ALA A 153 -12.75 -3.05 11.45
N TRP A 154 -13.42 -4.13 11.06
CA TRP A 154 -13.79 -4.43 9.67
C TRP A 154 -14.76 -3.39 9.10
N LEU A 155 -15.79 -3.00 9.86
CA LEU A 155 -16.76 -1.98 9.45
C LEU A 155 -16.09 -0.61 9.28
N CYS A 156 -15.21 -0.21 10.20
CA CYS A 156 -14.41 1.01 10.05
C CYS A 156 -13.51 0.95 8.81
N PHE A 157 -12.89 -0.20 8.52
CA PHE A 157 -12.08 -0.40 7.33
C PHE A 157 -12.91 -0.24 6.05
N LYS A 158 -14.11 -0.84 6.00
CA LYS A 158 -15.06 -0.65 4.89
C LYS A 158 -15.44 0.83 4.73
N SER A 159 -15.68 1.52 5.84
CA SER A 159 -16.00 2.95 5.86
C SER A 159 -14.86 3.79 5.27
N VAL A 160 -13.61 3.59 5.67
CA VAL A 160 -12.46 4.32 5.10
C VAL A 160 -12.29 4.07 3.60
N ILE A 161 -12.52 2.84 3.13
CA ILE A 161 -12.45 2.54 1.70
C ILE A 161 -13.52 3.29 0.90
N GLY A 162 -14.76 3.33 1.41
CA GLY A 162 -15.89 3.96 0.72
C GLY A 162 -15.92 5.48 0.82
N ASN A 163 -15.51 6.02 1.96
CA ASN A 163 -15.69 7.44 2.32
C ASN A 163 -14.41 8.28 2.21
N PHE A 164 -13.24 7.67 2.02
CA PHE A 164 -11.98 8.41 1.88
C PHE A 164 -11.14 7.94 0.69
N LEU A 165 -10.81 6.65 0.62
CA LEU A 165 -9.92 6.11 -0.42
C LEU A 165 -10.66 5.77 -1.73
N GLY A 166 -11.90 6.22 -1.90
CA GLY A 166 -12.74 5.97 -3.07
C GLY A 166 -12.73 7.12 -4.08
N ASN A 167 -13.76 7.18 -4.92
CA ASN A 167 -13.96 8.26 -5.89
C ASN A 167 -14.44 9.57 -5.24
N HIS A 168 -14.94 9.48 -4.00
CA HIS A 168 -15.48 10.59 -3.25
C HIS A 168 -14.84 10.62 -1.87
N ARG A 169 -14.48 11.84 -1.43
CA ARG A 169 -14.02 12.12 -0.08
C ARG A 169 -15.20 12.70 0.71
N SER A 170 -15.64 11.97 1.73
CA SER A 170 -16.65 12.43 2.68
C SER A 170 -16.12 13.60 3.49
N PRO A 171 -16.92 14.65 3.79
CA PRO A 171 -16.50 15.74 4.68
C PRO A 171 -16.09 15.28 6.10
N LYS A 172 -16.45 14.05 6.50
CA LYS A 172 -16.13 13.47 7.81
C LYS A 172 -14.99 12.44 7.74
N TYR A 173 -14.14 12.52 6.71
CA TYR A 173 -13.09 11.52 6.48
C TYR A 173 -12.09 11.43 7.63
N GLU A 174 -11.72 12.55 8.25
CA GLU A 174 -10.79 12.60 9.39
C GLU A 174 -11.29 11.73 10.54
N LYS A 175 -12.54 11.98 10.97
CA LYS A 175 -13.21 11.17 12.00
C LYS A 175 -13.26 9.69 11.61
N THR A 176 -13.51 9.39 10.34
CA THR A 176 -13.57 8.00 9.84
C THR A 176 -12.21 7.30 9.97
N VAL A 177 -11.12 8.03 9.74
CA VAL A 177 -9.75 7.51 9.86
C VAL A 177 -9.34 7.39 11.32
N ASP A 178 -9.70 8.33 12.18
CA ASP A 178 -9.44 8.22 13.63
C ASP A 178 -10.16 7.02 14.25
N GLU A 179 -11.44 6.83 13.92
CA GLU A 179 -12.21 5.65 14.33
C GLU A 179 -11.55 4.35 13.86
N LEU A 180 -11.04 4.31 12.61
CA LEU A 180 -10.28 3.15 12.11
C LEU A 180 -9.04 2.89 12.96
N MET A 181 -8.25 3.92 13.27
CA MET A 181 -7.03 3.78 14.06
C MET A 181 -7.32 3.27 15.47
N GLU A 182 -8.39 3.73 16.10
CA GLU A 182 -8.80 3.25 17.41
C GLU A 182 -9.27 1.80 17.38
N ARG A 183 -10.09 1.39 16.41
CA ARG A 183 -10.52 -0.02 16.29
C ARG A 183 -9.37 -0.95 15.91
N PHE A 184 -8.42 -0.49 15.10
CA PHE A 184 -7.22 -1.27 14.80
C PHE A 184 -6.31 -1.41 16.03
N HIS A 185 -6.24 -0.38 16.89
CA HIS A 185 -5.55 -0.47 18.16
C HIS A 185 -6.20 -1.52 19.08
N GLN A 186 -7.52 -1.47 19.25
CA GLN A 186 -8.28 -2.43 20.06
C GLN A 186 -8.18 -3.87 19.53
N LEU A 187 -8.10 -4.04 18.21
CA LEU A 187 -7.86 -5.32 17.56
C LEU A 187 -6.43 -5.86 17.77
N GLY A 188 -5.50 -5.04 18.28
CA GLY A 188 -4.09 -5.41 18.43
C GLY A 188 -3.29 -5.37 17.12
N ALA A 189 -3.78 -4.64 16.11
CA ALA A 189 -3.03 -4.45 14.88
C ALA A 189 -1.78 -3.59 15.14
N ARG A 190 -0.63 -3.96 14.58
CA ARG A 190 0.56 -3.08 14.60
C ARG A 190 0.42 -1.96 13.59
N THR A 191 0.85 -0.75 13.92
CA THR A 191 0.86 0.37 12.97
C THR A 191 1.89 0.13 11.87
N SER A 192 1.44 0.14 10.61
CA SER A 192 2.35 0.09 9.46
C SER A 192 2.65 1.50 8.94
N VAL A 193 3.71 1.65 8.13
CA VAL A 193 4.00 2.93 7.45
C VAL A 193 2.81 3.43 6.62
N LYS A 194 1.96 2.53 6.10
CA LYS A 194 0.76 2.87 5.35
C LYS A 194 -0.35 3.44 6.25
N MET A 195 -0.50 2.88 7.45
CA MET A 195 -1.38 3.45 8.48
C MET A 195 -0.86 4.80 8.96
N HIS A 196 0.46 4.95 9.11
CA HIS A 196 1.07 6.23 9.45
C HIS A 196 0.78 7.30 8.38
N PHE A 197 1.00 7.01 7.08
CA PHE A 197 0.62 7.94 6.01
C PHE A 197 -0.87 8.28 6.06
N LEU A 198 -1.72 7.27 6.27
CA LEU A 198 -3.16 7.47 6.35
C LEU A 198 -3.55 8.39 7.51
N ARG A 199 -2.89 8.32 8.67
CA ARG A 199 -3.26 9.10 9.86
C ARG A 199 -2.58 10.47 9.91
N SER A 200 -1.27 10.52 9.71
CA SER A 200 -0.46 11.73 9.91
C SER A 200 -0.34 12.61 8.66
N HIS A 201 -0.71 12.10 7.49
CA HIS A 201 -0.56 12.79 6.20
C HIS A 201 -1.84 12.75 5.37
N LEU A 202 -3.00 12.87 6.03
CA LEU A 202 -4.33 12.87 5.41
C LEU A 202 -4.47 13.88 4.27
N ASP A 203 -4.00 15.10 4.50
CA ASP A 203 -4.12 16.22 3.55
C ASP A 203 -3.26 16.03 2.30
N TYR A 204 -2.33 15.07 2.33
CA TYR A 204 -1.50 14.74 1.18
C TYR A 204 -2.23 13.88 0.15
N PHE A 205 -3.32 13.20 0.53
CA PHE A 205 -4.11 12.44 -0.43
C PHE A 205 -4.87 13.39 -1.37
N PRO A 206 -5.07 13.00 -2.65
CA PRO A 206 -5.92 13.76 -3.57
C PRO A 206 -7.40 13.65 -3.18
N ASN A 207 -8.20 14.68 -3.51
CA ASN A 207 -9.64 14.72 -3.22
C ASN A 207 -10.40 13.53 -3.81
N ASN A 208 -10.00 13.09 -5.00
CA ASN A 208 -10.47 11.86 -5.62
C ASN A 208 -9.32 10.85 -5.68
N CYS A 209 -9.30 9.90 -4.73
CA CYS A 209 -8.32 8.82 -4.70
C CYS A 209 -8.59 7.75 -5.76
N GLY A 210 -9.80 7.69 -6.29
CA GLY A 210 -10.20 6.78 -7.37
C GLY A 210 -9.45 7.04 -8.67
N ASP A 211 -9.28 8.31 -9.04
CA ASP A 211 -8.61 8.71 -10.29
C ASP A 211 -7.14 8.29 -10.36
N PHE A 212 -6.50 8.13 -9.19
CA PHE A 212 -5.09 7.76 -9.06
C PHE A 212 -4.92 6.31 -8.56
N SER A 213 -5.97 5.50 -8.63
CA SER A 213 -5.93 4.10 -8.22
C SER A 213 -5.13 3.27 -9.24
N GLU A 214 -4.04 2.65 -8.78
CA GLU A 214 -3.15 1.80 -9.59
C GLU A 214 -3.77 0.44 -10.00
N GLU A 215 -5.09 0.26 -9.87
CA GLU A 215 -5.77 -1.00 -10.22
C GLU A 215 -5.59 -1.39 -11.69
N GLN A 216 -5.51 -0.40 -12.59
CA GLN A 216 -5.24 -0.67 -14.01
C GLN A 216 -3.80 -1.10 -14.25
N GLY A 217 -2.83 -0.51 -13.53
CA GLY A 217 -1.42 -0.92 -13.58
C GLY A 217 -1.23 -2.36 -13.07
N GLU A 218 -1.87 -2.71 -11.95
CA GLU A 218 -1.87 -4.08 -11.44
C GLU A 218 -2.55 -5.08 -12.38
N ARG A 219 -3.60 -4.68 -13.10
CA ARG A 219 -4.23 -5.52 -14.12
C ARG A 219 -3.30 -5.73 -15.31
N PHE A 220 -2.67 -4.66 -15.78
CA PHE A 220 -1.69 -4.73 -16.86
C PHE A 220 -0.51 -5.65 -16.51
N HIS A 221 -0.03 -5.63 -15.25
CA HIS A 221 1.00 -6.58 -14.79
C HIS A 221 0.54 -8.04 -14.86
N LYS A 222 -0.72 -8.34 -14.51
CA LYS A 222 -1.28 -9.69 -14.66
C LYS A 222 -1.36 -10.10 -16.12
N ASP A 223 -1.81 -9.20 -16.99
CA ASP A 223 -1.91 -9.46 -18.43
C ASP A 223 -0.54 -9.69 -19.05
N ILE A 224 0.45 -8.84 -18.71
CA ILE A 224 1.86 -9.06 -19.08
C ILE A 224 2.30 -10.44 -18.60
N ARG A 225 2.14 -10.77 -17.32
CA ARG A 225 2.59 -12.06 -16.77
C ARG A 225 2.01 -13.24 -17.54
N VAL A 226 0.72 -13.20 -17.89
CA VAL A 226 0.09 -14.25 -18.72
C VAL A 226 0.71 -14.27 -20.13
N MET A 227 1.00 -13.12 -20.72
CA MET A 227 1.71 -13.04 -21.99
C MET A 227 3.14 -13.58 -21.90
N GLU A 228 3.88 -13.29 -20.82
CA GLU A 228 5.22 -13.83 -20.56
C GLU A 228 5.18 -15.35 -20.41
N GLU A 229 4.24 -15.88 -19.64
CA GLU A 229 4.05 -17.33 -19.46
C GLU A 229 3.72 -18.02 -20.79
N ARG A 230 2.83 -17.42 -21.61
CA ARG A 230 2.54 -17.92 -22.97
C ARG A 230 3.75 -17.84 -23.89
N LYS A 231 4.49 -16.74 -23.87
CA LYS A 231 5.70 -16.56 -24.71
C LYS A 231 6.84 -17.49 -24.28
N LYS A 232 7.01 -17.77 -22.99
CA LYS A 232 7.96 -18.77 -22.50
C LYS A 232 7.64 -20.17 -23.00
N VAL A 233 6.35 -20.53 -23.07
CA VAL A 233 5.91 -21.80 -23.65
C VAL A 233 6.21 -21.87 -25.16
N ILE A 234 6.04 -20.75 -25.88
CA ILE A 234 6.24 -20.70 -27.34
C ILE A 234 7.73 -20.62 -27.73
N LEU A 235 8.53 -19.81 -27.03
CA LEU A 235 9.90 -19.46 -27.40
C LEU A 235 10.96 -20.28 -26.65
N GLY A 236 10.57 -21.06 -25.64
CA GLY A 236 11.50 -21.67 -24.69
C GLY A 236 12.13 -20.64 -23.73
N GLU A 237 12.78 -21.10 -22.66
CA GLU A 237 13.39 -20.23 -21.65
C GLU A 237 14.46 -19.29 -22.23
N ASP A 238 15.27 -19.80 -23.16
CA ASP A 238 16.39 -19.05 -23.74
C ASP A 238 15.93 -18.00 -24.76
N GLY A 239 14.90 -18.32 -25.56
CA GLY A 239 14.26 -17.36 -26.47
C GLY A 239 13.56 -16.22 -25.72
N TRP A 240 12.99 -16.51 -24.54
CA TRP A 240 12.40 -15.49 -23.67
C TRP A 240 13.45 -14.59 -23.00
N LYS A 241 14.55 -15.15 -22.47
CA LYS A 241 15.65 -14.38 -21.84
C LYS A 241 16.29 -13.39 -22.82
N SER A 242 16.36 -13.74 -24.11
CA SER A 242 16.82 -12.83 -25.17
C SER A 242 15.89 -11.64 -25.41
N LEU A 243 14.57 -11.81 -25.21
CA LEU A 243 13.55 -10.77 -25.47
C LEU A 243 13.38 -9.78 -24.30
N VAL A 244 13.55 -10.24 -23.06
CA VAL A 244 13.31 -9.43 -21.84
C VAL A 244 14.45 -8.48 -21.49
N ARG A 245 15.67 -8.76 -21.97
CA ARG A 245 16.84 -7.87 -21.77
C ARG A 245 16.59 -6.43 -22.20
N ASP A 246 15.59 -6.18 -23.04
CA ASP A 246 15.29 -4.86 -23.61
C ASP A 246 14.13 -4.07 -22.94
N THR A 247 13.36 -4.62 -21.97
CA THR A 247 12.06 -3.99 -21.60
C THR A 247 11.65 -3.91 -20.12
N SER A 248 12.52 -4.12 -19.13
CA SER A 248 12.07 -4.16 -17.72
C SER A 248 12.21 -2.84 -16.94
N VAL A 249 11.35 -1.84 -17.18
CA VAL A 249 10.89 -0.90 -16.12
C VAL A 249 9.50 -0.38 -16.45
N LEU A 250 8.48 -0.73 -15.64
CA LEU A 250 7.15 -0.12 -15.73
C LEU A 250 6.90 0.73 -14.48
N MET A 251 6.71 2.03 -14.72
CA MET A 251 6.26 3.04 -13.77
C MET A 251 5.00 3.64 -14.38
N SER A 252 3.90 3.71 -13.64
CA SER A 252 2.73 4.45 -14.09
C SER A 252 2.99 5.93 -13.84
N VAL A 253 3.14 6.68 -14.92
CA VAL A 253 3.23 8.15 -14.88
C VAL A 253 1.85 8.68 -15.21
N VAL A 254 1.32 9.55 -14.36
CA VAL A 254 -0.02 10.16 -14.51
C VAL A 254 0.12 11.66 -14.71
#